data_AF-A0A534Y719-F1
#
_entry.id   AF-A0A534Y719-F1
#
_cell.length_a   1.000
_cell.length_b   1.000
_cell.length_c   1.000
_cell.angle_alpha   90.00
_cell.angle_beta   90.00
_cell.angle_gamma   90.00
#
_symmetry.space_group_name_H-M   'P 1'
#
loop_
_entity.id
_entity.type
_entity.pdbx_description
1 polymer ?
#
loop_
_entity_poly.entity_id
_entity_poly.type
_entity_poly.pdbx_seq_one_letter_code
_entity_poly.pdbx_strand_id
1 'polypeptide(L)'
;MQIRSLESARRIRNALHEPRIGIAAETRYFEHRQPAALGLALLAAGHEAEFLDPADPSLPDLDLSPPVVKPVFGDNARDVRVVRDRAELLSLQWHEPSVIAQPYLPSAGFDLKLYVAREEERAVKKPSPLATGSEAVAHPVLLTPALRDLALRCGVIFGLDLYGVDCIETPEGPVVIEVNDFPNYSGTEGMDASLARFVVDRARFTTRRGEQK
;
A
#
# COMPACT_ATOMS: atom_id res chain seq x y z
N MET A 1 16.37 -50.79 18.77
CA MET A 1 15.33 -50.82 17.72
C MET A 1 14.07 -51.39 18.38
N GLN A 2 12.94 -50.74 18.59
CA GLN A 2 12.36 -49.53 18.03
C GLN A 2 11.23 -49.08 18.99
N ILE A 3 11.52 -48.13 19.89
CA ILE A 3 10.52 -47.41 20.68
C ILE A 3 10.24 -46.10 19.92
N ARG A 4 9.41 -46.14 18.86
CA ARG A 4 8.98 -44.93 18.11
C ARG A 4 7.64 -45.12 17.38
N SER A 5 6.61 -45.67 18.01
CA SER A 5 5.27 -45.65 17.39
C SER A 5 4.11 -45.25 18.30
N LEU A 6 4.31 -45.09 19.61
CA LEU A 6 3.26 -44.62 20.53
C LEU A 6 3.38 -43.14 20.94
N GLU A 7 4.55 -42.51 20.75
CA GLU A 7 4.67 -41.04 20.91
C GLU A 7 3.99 -40.27 19.77
N SER A 8 3.90 -40.85 18.57
CA SER A 8 3.33 -40.19 17.39
C SER A 8 1.79 -40.04 17.49
N ALA A 9 1.10 -41.00 18.11
CA ALA A 9 -0.35 -40.95 18.31
C ALA A 9 -0.77 -40.10 19.54
N ARG A 10 0.15 -39.87 20.48
CA ARG A 10 -0.05 -38.98 21.64
C ARG A 10 0.27 -37.51 21.33
N ARG A 11 1.15 -37.24 20.35
CA ARG A 11 1.37 -35.89 19.82
C ARG A 11 0.20 -35.33 19.01
N ILE A 12 -0.61 -36.20 18.39
CA ILE A 12 -1.80 -35.78 17.61
C ILE A 12 -2.99 -35.43 18.51
N ARG A 13 -3.00 -35.87 19.78
CA ARG A 13 -4.13 -35.63 20.71
C ARG A 13 -3.97 -34.43 21.64
N ASN A 14 -2.84 -33.72 21.56
CA ASN A 14 -2.61 -32.43 22.25
C ASN A 14 -2.56 -31.23 21.29
N ALA A 15 -2.90 -31.39 20.01
CA ALA A 15 -3.01 -30.28 19.05
C ALA A 15 -4.41 -29.63 19.07
N LEU A 16 -5.01 -29.50 20.26
CA LEU A 16 -6.17 -28.65 20.45
C LEU A 16 -5.69 -27.18 20.48
N HIS A 17 -5.94 -26.48 19.36
CA HIS A 17 -5.93 -25.02 19.19
C HIS A 17 -4.59 -24.30 18.97
N GLU A 18 -3.76 -24.77 18.04
CA GLU A 18 -2.90 -23.82 17.33
C GLU A 18 -3.73 -23.12 16.23
N PRO A 19 -3.78 -21.77 16.20
CA PRO A 19 -4.53 -21.06 15.18
C PRO A 19 -3.93 -21.35 13.80
N ARG A 20 -4.73 -21.98 12.93
CA ARG A 20 -4.44 -22.03 11.49
C ARG A 20 -4.70 -20.63 10.95
N ILE A 21 -3.64 -19.86 10.82
CA ILE A 21 -3.68 -18.55 10.19
C ILE A 21 -3.71 -18.77 8.68
N GLY A 22 -4.88 -18.57 8.07
CA GLY A 22 -4.98 -18.30 6.64
C GLY A 22 -4.97 -16.79 6.44
N ILE A 23 -4.00 -16.26 5.69
CA ILE A 23 -4.12 -14.90 5.15
C ILE A 23 -5.04 -15.02 3.93
N ALA A 24 -6.29 -14.58 4.10
CA ALA A 24 -7.16 -14.26 2.99
C ALA A 24 -6.94 -12.78 2.64
N ALA A 25 -6.41 -12.51 1.45
CA ALA A 25 -6.68 -11.22 0.81
C ALA A 25 -8.16 -11.23 0.43
N GLU A 26 -8.97 -10.47 1.17
CA GLU A 26 -10.42 -10.57 1.10
C GLU A 26 -11.03 -9.95 -0.16
N THR A 27 -12.19 -10.50 -0.50
CA THR A 27 -13.16 -10.21 -1.55
C THR A 27 -13.73 -8.77 -1.50
N ARG A 28 -13.07 -7.81 -0.84
CA ARG A 28 -13.43 -6.38 -0.77
C ARG A 28 -12.94 -5.56 -1.97
N TYR A 29 -12.20 -6.22 -2.87
CA TYR A 29 -12.20 -6.02 -4.32
C TYR A 29 -13.58 -6.24 -4.98
N PHE A 30 -14.61 -6.66 -4.25
CA PHE A 30 -15.89 -7.00 -4.85
C PHE A 30 -17.09 -6.14 -4.36
N GLU A 31 -16.95 -5.15 -3.45
CA GLU A 31 -18.13 -4.37 -2.98
C GLU A 31 -17.97 -2.84 -2.67
N HIS A 32 -16.81 -2.16 -2.83
CA HIS A 32 -16.65 -0.83 -2.21
C HIS A 32 -16.86 0.45 -3.06
N ARG A 33 -17.52 1.43 -2.40
CA ARG A 33 -17.68 2.89 -2.62
C ARG A 33 -16.38 3.73 -2.60
N GLN A 34 -15.21 3.12 -2.76
CA GLN A 34 -14.00 3.87 -3.09
C GLN A 34 -13.90 3.92 -4.62
N PRO A 35 -13.40 5.01 -5.21
CA PRO A 35 -12.51 6.02 -4.61
C PRO A 35 -13.15 7.38 -4.35
N ALA A 36 -14.43 7.57 -4.68
CA ALA A 36 -15.07 8.88 -4.63
C ALA A 36 -15.00 9.54 -3.24
N ALA A 37 -15.13 8.75 -2.16
CA ALA A 37 -15.00 9.27 -0.79
C ALA A 37 -13.55 9.68 -0.42
N LEU A 38 -12.54 9.00 -0.98
CA LEU A 38 -11.13 9.36 -0.77
C LEU A 38 -10.79 10.65 -1.53
N GLY A 39 -11.27 10.79 -2.77
CA GLY A 39 -11.13 12.03 -3.53
C GLY A 39 -11.73 13.24 -2.85
N LEU A 40 -12.96 13.11 -2.37
CA LEU A 40 -13.64 14.17 -1.63
C LEU A 40 -12.90 14.52 -0.32
N ALA A 41 -12.32 13.53 0.37
CA ALA A 41 -11.55 13.77 1.59
C ALA A 41 -10.20 14.46 1.31
N LEU A 42 -9.52 14.11 0.21
CA LEU A 42 -8.27 14.75 -0.22
C LEU A 42 -8.50 16.21 -0.65
N LEU A 43 -9.54 16.47 -1.45
CA LEU A 43 -9.96 17.82 -1.81
C LEU A 43 -10.32 18.66 -0.57
N ALA A 44 -11.08 18.08 0.38
CA ALA A 44 -11.43 18.76 1.62
C ALA A 44 -10.21 19.08 2.52
N ALA A 45 -9.12 18.33 2.35
CA ALA A 45 -7.85 18.56 3.05
C ALA A 45 -6.89 19.49 2.26
N GLY A 46 -7.32 20.04 1.12
CA GLY A 46 -6.53 20.97 0.32
C GLY A 46 -5.48 20.31 -0.58
N HIS A 47 -5.65 19.01 -0.86
CA HIS A 47 -4.79 18.30 -1.82
C HIS A 47 -5.38 18.36 -3.23
N GLU A 48 -4.52 18.56 -4.22
CA GLU A 48 -4.88 18.58 -5.64
C GLU A 48 -4.90 17.16 -6.20
N ALA A 49 -6.11 16.64 -6.43
CA ALA A 49 -6.33 15.39 -7.15
C ALA A 49 -7.71 15.42 -7.81
N GLU A 50 -7.79 14.98 -9.06
CA GLU A 50 -9.03 14.96 -9.82
C GLU A 50 -9.42 13.53 -10.21
N PHE A 51 -10.71 13.23 -10.02
CA PHE A 51 -11.31 11.98 -10.50
C PHE A 51 -11.91 12.23 -11.86
N LEU A 52 -11.41 11.50 -12.86
CA LEU A 52 -11.77 11.69 -14.24
C LEU A 52 -12.46 10.43 -14.76
N ASP A 53 -13.59 10.60 -15.45
CA ASP A 53 -14.14 9.60 -16.35
C ASP A 53 -13.63 9.93 -17.76
N PRO A 54 -12.67 9.15 -18.32
CA PRO A 54 -12.16 9.41 -19.66
C PRO A 54 -13.22 9.29 -20.76
N ALA A 55 -14.37 8.67 -20.50
CA ALA A 55 -15.47 8.61 -21.47
C ALA A 55 -16.44 9.81 -21.37
N ASP A 56 -16.28 10.68 -20.37
CA ASP A 56 -17.14 11.86 -20.21
C ASP A 56 -16.85 12.91 -21.30
N PRO A 57 -17.80 13.21 -22.19
CA PRO A 57 -17.61 14.22 -23.24
C PRO A 57 -17.42 15.64 -22.67
N SER A 58 -17.81 15.87 -21.41
CA SER A 58 -17.68 17.15 -20.71
C SER A 58 -16.38 17.30 -19.90
N LEU A 59 -15.49 16.30 -19.94
CA LEU A 59 -14.20 16.33 -19.26
C LEU A 59 -13.41 17.62 -19.59
N PRO A 60 -13.04 18.45 -18.60
CA PRO A 60 -12.29 19.67 -18.84
C PRO A 60 -10.84 19.37 -19.28
N ASP A 61 -10.13 20.42 -19.71
CA ASP A 61 -8.67 20.33 -19.85
C ASP A 61 -8.02 20.12 -18.47
N LEU A 62 -6.92 19.36 -18.46
CA LEU A 62 -6.20 19.04 -17.22
C LEU A 62 -5.38 20.26 -16.80
N ASP A 63 -5.68 20.83 -15.62
CA ASP A 63 -4.91 21.93 -15.01
C ASP A 63 -3.70 21.43 -14.19
N LEU A 64 -3.30 20.18 -14.44
CA LEU A 64 -2.18 19.51 -13.80
C LEU A 64 -1.11 19.36 -14.88
N SER A 65 0.03 20.06 -14.80
CA SER A 65 1.00 20.10 -15.91
C SER A 65 2.44 19.76 -15.47
N PRO A 66 3.00 18.58 -15.85
CA PRO A 66 2.31 17.45 -16.46
C PRO A 66 1.51 16.65 -15.42
N PRO A 67 0.40 16.01 -15.81
CA PRO A 67 -0.36 15.10 -14.96
C PRO A 67 0.25 13.69 -14.95
N VAL A 68 0.24 13.07 -13.77
CA VAL A 68 0.30 11.61 -13.64
C VAL A 68 -1.12 11.09 -13.55
N VAL A 69 -1.45 10.12 -14.39
CA VAL A 69 -2.72 9.41 -14.37
C VAL A 69 -2.51 7.97 -13.92
N LYS A 70 -3.40 7.47 -13.07
CA LYS A 70 -3.37 6.09 -12.58
C LYS A 70 -4.78 5.51 -12.44
N PRO A 71 -4.94 4.18 -12.62
CA PRO A 71 -6.17 3.51 -12.27
C PRO A 71 -6.50 3.72 -10.79
N VAL A 72 -7.77 3.66 -10.47
CA VAL A 72 -8.24 3.79 -9.10
C VAL A 72 -7.88 2.55 -8.29
N PHE A 73 -8.12 1.37 -8.86
CA PHE A 73 -7.90 0.08 -8.22
C PHE A 73 -6.64 -0.62 -8.76
N GLY A 74 -5.69 0.18 -9.22
CA GLY A 74 -4.43 -0.30 -9.78
C GLY A 74 -3.61 -1.11 -8.77
N ASP A 75 -2.83 -2.05 -9.29
CA ASP A 75 -1.92 -2.89 -8.52
C ASP A 75 -0.51 -2.85 -9.12
N ASN A 76 0.52 -2.81 -8.26
CA ASN A 76 1.93 -2.80 -8.64
C ASN A 76 2.28 -1.71 -9.66
N ALA A 77 1.71 -0.50 -9.50
CA ALA A 77 1.90 0.65 -10.39
C ALA A 77 1.58 0.37 -11.88
N ARG A 78 0.75 -0.65 -12.16
CA ARG A 78 0.29 -0.91 -13.52
C ARG A 78 -0.54 0.27 -14.04
N ASP A 79 -0.28 0.63 -15.29
CA ASP A 79 -0.95 1.72 -16.01
C ASP A 79 -0.80 3.12 -15.37
N VAL A 80 0.18 3.32 -14.48
CA VAL A 80 0.61 4.66 -14.07
C VAL A 80 1.39 5.31 -15.21
N ARG A 81 0.95 6.49 -15.67
CA ARG A 81 1.54 7.17 -16.83
C ARG A 81 1.59 8.68 -16.60
N VAL A 82 2.63 9.31 -17.15
CA VAL A 82 2.59 10.76 -17.40
C VAL A 82 1.93 10.96 -18.77
N VAL A 83 0.88 11.75 -18.83
CA VAL A 83 0.24 12.14 -20.11
C VAL A 83 0.47 13.62 -20.35
N ARG A 84 0.45 14.10 -21.59
CA ARG A 84 0.71 15.51 -21.88
C ARG A 84 -0.52 16.38 -21.81
N ASP A 85 -1.66 15.83 -22.22
CA ASP A 85 -2.90 16.57 -22.39
C ASP A 85 -4.11 15.63 -22.35
N ARG A 86 -5.30 16.24 -22.42
CA ARG A 86 -6.59 15.55 -22.51
C ARG A 86 -6.67 14.61 -23.71
N ALA A 87 -6.09 14.98 -24.86
CA ALA A 87 -6.17 14.15 -26.06
C ALA A 87 -5.38 12.84 -25.89
N GLU A 88 -4.20 12.91 -25.26
CA GLU A 88 -3.42 11.73 -24.90
C GLU A 88 -4.17 10.86 -23.88
N LEU A 89 -4.75 11.46 -22.82
CA LEU A 89 -5.57 10.73 -21.84
C LEU A 89 -6.71 9.94 -22.50
N LEU A 90 -7.43 10.55 -23.44
CA LEU A 90 -8.55 9.94 -24.18
C LEU A 90 -8.12 8.88 -25.18
N SER A 91 -6.87 8.92 -25.65
CA SER A 91 -6.32 7.93 -26.59
C SER A 91 -5.93 6.61 -25.92
N LEU A 92 -5.79 6.61 -24.59
CA LEU A 92 -5.41 5.44 -23.81
C LEU A 92 -6.61 4.51 -23.58
N GLN A 93 -6.36 3.21 -23.54
CA GLN A 93 -7.36 2.24 -23.12
C GLN A 93 -7.27 2.03 -21.61
N TRP A 94 -8.40 2.23 -20.93
CA TRP A 94 -8.53 2.08 -19.49
C TRP A 94 -9.36 0.84 -19.17
N HIS A 95 -8.90 0.07 -18.19
CA HIS A 95 -9.63 -1.11 -17.69
C HIS A 95 -10.72 -0.73 -16.69
N GLU A 96 -10.71 0.51 -16.21
CA GLU A 96 -11.62 1.06 -15.20
C GLU A 96 -12.38 2.27 -15.80
N PRO A 97 -13.63 2.51 -15.39
CA PRO A 97 -14.42 3.64 -15.89
C PRO A 97 -13.89 5.00 -15.41
N SER A 98 -13.00 5.01 -14.41
CA SER A 98 -12.47 6.23 -13.84
C SER A 98 -10.97 6.10 -13.55
N VAL A 99 -10.26 7.21 -13.65
CA VAL A 99 -8.84 7.33 -13.30
C VAL A 99 -8.63 8.51 -12.35
N ILE A 100 -7.50 8.51 -11.67
CA ILE A 100 -7.04 9.63 -10.85
C ILE A 100 -5.97 10.39 -11.62
N ALA A 101 -6.13 11.69 -11.76
CA ALA A 101 -5.08 12.60 -12.20
C ALA A 101 -4.53 13.39 -11.00
N GLN A 102 -3.20 13.48 -10.92
CA GLN A 102 -2.49 14.27 -9.90
C GLN A 102 -1.29 14.99 -10.54
N PRO A 103 -0.75 16.05 -9.92
CA PRO A 103 0.48 16.67 -10.38
C PRO A 103 1.63 15.65 -10.46
N TYR A 104 2.42 15.71 -11.53
CA TYR A 104 3.68 14.98 -11.59
C TYR A 104 4.69 15.60 -10.61
N LEU A 105 5.21 14.76 -9.72
CA LEU A 105 6.28 15.12 -8.81
C LEU A 105 7.58 14.47 -9.31
N PRO A 106 8.60 15.26 -9.70
CA PRO A 106 9.88 14.72 -10.13
C PRO A 106 10.51 13.91 -9.01
N SER A 107 10.68 12.62 -9.24
CA SER A 107 11.46 11.74 -8.37
C SER A 107 12.80 11.48 -9.06
N ALA A 108 13.91 11.48 -8.33
CA ALA A 108 15.26 11.30 -8.90
C ALA A 108 15.51 9.84 -9.35
N GLY A 109 14.55 9.23 -10.03
CA GLY A 109 14.50 7.83 -10.42
C GLY A 109 13.98 6.89 -9.33
N PHE A 110 13.65 7.40 -8.14
CA PHE A 110 13.26 6.60 -6.99
C PHE A 110 12.07 7.19 -6.25
N ASP A 111 11.18 6.30 -5.82
CA ASP A 111 10.11 6.62 -4.88
C ASP A 111 10.54 6.13 -3.48
N LEU A 112 10.13 6.85 -2.44
CA LEU A 112 10.40 6.48 -1.05
C LEU A 112 9.20 5.69 -0.51
N LYS A 113 9.46 4.48 -0.02
CA LYS A 113 8.45 3.64 0.63
C LYS A 113 8.78 3.46 2.11
N LEU A 114 7.82 3.82 2.97
CA LEU A 114 7.88 3.60 4.41
C LEU A 114 7.01 2.40 4.75
N TYR A 115 7.58 1.37 5.36
CA TYR A 115 6.84 0.20 5.80
C TYR A 115 6.68 0.22 7.31
N VAL A 116 5.50 -0.15 7.78
CA VAL A 116 5.20 -0.27 9.20
C VAL A 116 4.58 -1.63 9.48
N ALA A 117 5.09 -2.28 10.53
CA ALA A 117 4.54 -3.47 11.14
C ALA A 117 4.56 -3.28 12.67
N ARG A 118 3.49 -2.70 13.22
CA ARG A 118 3.42 -2.23 14.62
C ARG A 118 4.60 -1.36 15.04
N GLU A 119 5.53 -1.95 15.78
CA GLU A 119 6.67 -1.32 16.44
C GLU A 119 7.91 -1.30 15.54
N GLU A 120 7.82 -1.96 14.38
CA GLU A 120 8.90 -1.98 13.40
C GLU A 120 8.57 -1.14 12.18
N GLU A 121 9.46 -0.22 11.89
CA GLU A 121 9.37 0.64 10.72
C GLU A 121 10.64 0.51 9.86
N ARG A 122 10.49 0.62 8.54
CA ARG A 122 11.60 0.61 7.57
C ARG A 122 11.35 1.65 6.49
N ALA A 123 12.44 2.19 5.94
CA ALA A 123 12.41 3.05 4.77
C ALA A 123 13.21 2.39 3.65
N VAL A 124 12.65 2.38 2.45
CA VAL A 124 13.24 1.76 1.25
C VAL A 124 13.06 2.72 0.09
N LYS A 125 14.12 2.97 -0.67
CA LYS A 125 14.00 3.60 -1.99
C LYS A 125 13.75 2.52 -3.02
N LYS A 126 12.72 2.70 -3.82
CA LYS A 126 12.35 1.79 -4.91
C LYS A 126 12.49 2.52 -6.24
N PRO A 127 12.93 1.84 -7.31
CA PRO A 127 12.90 2.42 -8.64
C PRO A 127 11.50 2.95 -8.93
N SER A 128 11.40 4.20 -9.37
CA SER A 128 10.12 4.79 -9.72
C SER A 128 9.53 4.04 -10.92
N PRO A 129 8.23 3.72 -10.94
CA PRO A 129 7.60 3.12 -12.11
C PRO A 129 7.65 4.03 -13.34
N LEU A 130 7.86 5.33 -13.13
CA LEU A 130 8.01 6.34 -14.19
C LEU A 130 9.47 6.50 -14.66
N ALA A 131 10.43 5.87 -13.99
CA ALA A 131 11.84 5.93 -14.38
C ALA A 131 12.15 4.91 -15.49
N THR A 132 12.02 5.33 -16.75
CA THR A 132 12.34 4.48 -17.91
C THR A 132 13.85 4.26 -18.06
N GLY A 133 14.27 3.02 -18.34
CA GLY A 133 15.66 2.70 -18.70
C GLY A 133 16.66 2.63 -17.54
N SER A 134 16.17 2.61 -16.30
CA SER A 134 17.00 2.49 -15.10
C SER A 134 17.17 1.03 -14.68
N GLU A 135 18.41 0.57 -14.49
CA GLU A 135 18.72 -0.72 -13.82
C GLU A 135 18.73 -0.58 -12.29
N ALA A 136 18.17 0.51 -11.76
CA ALA A 136 18.11 0.74 -10.32
C ALA A 136 17.41 -0.41 -9.60
N VAL A 137 17.91 -0.75 -8.42
CA VAL A 137 17.34 -1.77 -7.54
C VAL A 137 16.89 -1.13 -6.24
N ALA A 138 15.82 -1.68 -5.66
CA ALA A 138 15.34 -1.26 -4.37
C ALA A 138 16.41 -1.44 -3.28
N HIS A 139 16.56 -0.46 -2.41
CA HIS A 139 17.54 -0.51 -1.34
C HIS A 139 17.04 0.19 -0.06
N PRO A 140 17.40 -0.32 1.13
CA PRO A 140 17.03 0.32 2.38
C PRO A 140 17.72 1.68 2.52
N VAL A 141 17.04 2.61 3.17
CA VAL A 141 17.58 3.93 3.52
C VAL A 141 17.36 4.23 4.99
N LEU A 142 18.06 5.24 5.51
CA LEU A 142 17.90 5.65 6.90
C LEU A 142 16.48 6.14 7.16
N LEU A 143 15.80 5.52 8.11
CA LEU A 143 14.54 6.04 8.64
C LEU A 143 14.83 7.17 9.62
N THR A 144 14.70 8.41 9.16
CA THR A 144 14.87 9.59 10.02
C THR A 144 13.67 9.74 10.97
N PRO A 145 13.82 10.48 12.09
CA PRO A 145 12.69 10.76 12.98
C PRO A 145 11.49 11.42 12.27
N ALA A 146 11.75 12.29 11.29
CA ALA A 146 10.70 12.94 10.50
C ALA A 146 9.94 11.95 9.59
N LEU A 147 10.65 11.01 8.95
CA LEU A 147 10.02 9.97 8.14
C LEU A 147 9.23 9.00 9.01
N ARG A 148 9.76 8.65 10.19
CA ARG A 148 9.04 7.81 11.16
C ARG A 148 7.75 8.49 11.62
N ASP A 149 7.83 9.75 12.01
CA ASP A 149 6.66 10.53 12.43
C ASP A 149 5.60 10.63 11.32
N LEU A 150 6.02 10.86 10.06
CA LEU A 150 5.13 10.85 8.90
C LEU A 150 4.40 9.50 8.75
N ALA A 151 5.14 8.38 8.80
CA ALA A 151 4.56 7.05 8.68
C ALA A 151 3.54 6.78 9.80
N LEU A 152 3.91 7.04 11.06
CA LEU A 152 3.05 6.80 12.20
C LEU A 152 1.77 7.65 12.18
N ARG A 153 1.85 8.91 11.73
CA ARG A 153 0.65 9.74 11.53
C ARG A 153 -0.29 9.15 10.49
N CYS A 154 0.22 8.60 9.39
CA CYS A 154 -0.61 7.89 8.40
C CYS A 154 -1.32 6.70 9.05
N GLY A 155 -0.60 5.87 9.83
CA GLY A 155 -1.20 4.75 10.54
C GLY A 155 -2.34 5.17 11.48
N VAL A 156 -2.19 6.29 12.20
CA VAL A 156 -3.25 6.84 13.06
C VAL A 156 -4.45 7.31 12.25
N ILE A 157 -4.23 8.06 11.16
CA ILE A 157 -5.29 8.61 10.30
C ILE A 157 -6.14 7.48 9.68
N PHE A 158 -5.49 6.41 9.21
CA PHE A 158 -6.17 5.30 8.53
C PHE A 158 -6.55 4.13 9.46
N GLY A 159 -6.15 4.17 10.73
CA GLY A 159 -6.42 3.10 11.70
C GLY A 159 -5.70 1.79 11.39
N LEU A 160 -4.46 1.85 10.89
CA LEU A 160 -3.71 0.71 10.39
C LEU A 160 -2.60 0.27 11.36
N ASP A 161 -2.48 -1.04 11.58
CA ASP A 161 -1.39 -1.67 12.36
C ASP A 161 -0.24 -2.15 11.45
N LEU A 162 -0.58 -2.56 10.23
CA LEU A 162 0.31 -2.99 9.15
C LEU A 162 0.01 -2.10 7.96
N TYR A 163 1.02 -1.49 7.34
CA TYR A 163 0.82 -0.65 6.17
C TYR A 163 2.12 -0.26 5.49
N GLY A 164 2.01 0.24 4.26
CA GLY A 164 3.05 0.93 3.53
C GLY A 164 2.60 2.34 3.17
N VAL A 165 3.51 3.30 3.20
CA VAL A 165 3.29 4.68 2.75
C VAL A 165 4.23 4.91 1.58
N ASP A 166 3.68 5.18 0.40
CA ASP A 166 4.45 5.55 -0.78
C ASP A 166 4.54 7.07 -0.85
N CYS A 167 5.75 7.56 -1.03
CA CYS A 167 6.10 8.97 -1.04
C CYS A 167 6.98 9.31 -2.24
N ILE A 168 6.84 10.55 -2.72
CA ILE A 168 7.82 11.18 -3.59
C ILE A 168 8.62 12.20 -2.77
N GLU A 169 9.95 12.11 -2.82
CA GLU A 169 10.82 13.10 -2.19
C GLU A 169 10.86 14.37 -3.05
N THR A 170 10.48 15.50 -2.46
CA THR A 170 10.54 16.84 -3.08
C THR A 170 11.49 17.74 -2.28
N PRO A 171 11.93 18.89 -2.82
CA PRO A 171 12.75 19.85 -2.07
C PRO A 171 12.12 20.31 -0.75
N GLU A 172 10.80 20.38 -0.68
CA GLU A 172 10.02 20.78 0.49
C GLU A 172 9.80 19.63 1.49
N GLY A 173 10.13 18.39 1.08
CA GLY A 173 9.99 17.19 1.89
C GLY A 173 9.26 16.05 1.15
N PRO A 174 9.07 14.90 1.82
CA PRO A 174 8.33 13.79 1.25
C PRO A 174 6.83 14.13 1.13
N VAL A 175 6.26 13.92 -0.05
CA VAL A 175 4.83 14.00 -0.33
C VAL A 175 4.27 12.59 -0.38
N VAL A 176 3.27 12.29 0.46
CA VAL A 176 2.56 11.00 0.46
C VAL A 176 1.65 10.93 -0.77
N ILE A 177 1.79 9.87 -1.56
CA ILE A 177 0.99 9.65 -2.78
C ILE A 177 0.04 8.45 -2.67
N GLU A 178 0.32 7.51 -1.76
CA GLU A 178 -0.50 6.32 -1.52
C GLU A 178 -0.24 5.75 -0.12
N VAL A 179 -1.27 5.16 0.49
CA VAL A 179 -1.15 4.35 1.70
C VAL A 179 -1.79 2.98 1.43
N ASN A 180 -1.00 1.92 1.59
CA ASN A 180 -1.42 0.55 1.36
C ASN A 180 -1.59 -0.18 2.70
N ASP A 181 -2.75 -0.80 2.93
CA ASP A 181 -3.11 -1.44 4.20
C ASP A 181 -2.43 -2.78 4.46
N PHE A 182 -1.91 -3.45 3.42
CA PHE A 182 -1.09 -4.64 3.57
C PHE A 182 -0.12 -4.76 2.39
N PRO A 183 1.03 -4.08 2.46
CA PRO A 183 1.98 -4.11 1.37
C PRO A 183 2.77 -5.43 1.36
N ASN A 184 3.58 -5.62 0.32
CA ASN A 184 4.42 -6.80 0.17
C ASN A 184 5.76 -6.75 0.93
N TYR A 185 6.05 -5.67 1.67
CA TYR A 185 7.30 -5.49 2.43
C TYR A 185 8.59 -5.76 1.62
N SER A 186 8.56 -5.47 0.31
CA SER A 186 9.72 -5.70 -0.57
C SER A 186 10.89 -4.80 -0.21
N GLY A 187 12.09 -5.39 -0.16
CA GLY A 187 13.34 -4.67 0.15
C GLY A 187 13.58 -4.47 1.65
N THR A 188 12.81 -5.13 2.52
CA THR A 188 13.01 -5.07 3.97
C THR A 188 13.48 -6.42 4.50
N GLU A 189 14.73 -6.47 4.97
CA GLU A 189 15.21 -7.66 5.68
C GLU A 189 14.64 -7.71 7.11
N GLY A 190 14.19 -8.89 7.52
CA GLY A 190 13.79 -9.18 8.89
C GLY A 190 12.37 -8.79 9.31
N MET A 191 11.58 -8.14 8.44
CA MET A 191 10.19 -7.77 8.77
C MET A 191 9.26 -8.98 8.90
N ASP A 192 9.59 -10.12 8.27
CA ASP A 192 8.79 -11.35 8.31
C ASP A 192 8.46 -11.80 9.75
N ALA A 193 9.45 -11.74 10.65
CA ALA A 193 9.28 -12.15 12.04
C ALA A 193 8.28 -11.24 12.78
N SER A 194 8.29 -9.94 12.47
CA SER A 194 7.36 -8.98 13.08
C SER A 194 5.96 -9.07 12.51
N LEU A 195 5.83 -9.37 11.22
CA LEU A 195 4.54 -9.72 10.62
C LEU A 195 3.97 -11.00 11.24
N ALA A 196 4.78 -12.06 11.37
CA ALA A 196 4.36 -13.29 12.01
C ALA A 196 3.91 -13.06 13.46
N ARG A 197 4.69 -12.32 14.25
CA ARG A 197 4.34 -11.94 15.62
C ARG A 197 3.02 -11.18 15.69
N PHE A 198 2.83 -10.17 14.83
CA PHE A 198 1.58 -9.42 14.75
C PHE A 198 0.37 -10.33 14.57
N VAL A 199 0.45 -11.24 13.60
CA VAL A 199 -0.67 -12.11 13.24
C VAL A 199 -0.97 -13.10 14.37
N VAL A 200 0.06 -13.70 14.97
CA VAL A 200 -0.10 -14.60 16.12
C VAL A 200 -0.73 -13.88 17.32
N ASP A 201 -0.28 -12.66 17.62
CA ASP A 201 -0.82 -11.88 18.74
C ASP A 201 -2.29 -11.50 18.50
N ARG A 202 -2.66 -11.14 17.27
CA ARG A 202 -4.07 -10.88 16.92
C ARG A 202 -4.94 -12.12 17.00
N ALA A 203 -4.47 -13.26 16.51
CA ALA A 203 -5.20 -14.52 16.61
C ALA A 203 -5.44 -14.94 18.07
N ARG A 204 -4.46 -14.70 18.97
CA ARG A 204 -4.62 -14.97 20.40
C ARG A 204 -5.61 -14.01 21.07
N PHE A 205 -5.62 -12.74 20.65
CA PHE A 205 -6.53 -11.73 21.20
C PHE A 205 -8.01 -12.01 20.85
N THR A 206 -8.29 -12.47 19.62
CA THR A 206 -9.66 -12.79 19.19
C THR A 206 -10.22 -14.00 19.94
N THR A 207 -9.43 -15.05 20.15
CA THR A 207 -9.86 -16.24 20.90
C THR A 207 -10.31 -15.91 22.32
N ARG A 208 -9.57 -15.05 23.04
CA ARG A 208 -9.92 -14.66 24.43
C ARG A 208 -11.24 -13.91 24.57
N ARG A 209 -11.71 -13.20 23.52
CA ARG A 209 -13.02 -12.52 23.54
C ARG A 209 -14.18 -13.47 23.24
N GLY A 210 -13.93 -14.60 22.56
CA GLY A 210 -14.91 -15.65 22.32
C GLY A 210 -15.19 -16.50 23.56
N GLU A 211 -14.21 -16.64 24.46
CA GLU A 211 -14.33 -17.41 25.71
C GLU A 211 -14.97 -16.62 26.87
N GLN A 212 -15.18 -15.30 26.72
CA GLN A 212 -15.78 -14.41 27.73
C GLN A 212 -17.23 -14.01 27.43
N LYS A 213 -17.87 -14.61 26.42
CA LYS A 213 -19.31 -14.48 26.13
C LYS A 213 -20.03 -15.76 26.48
#